data_AF-A0A7X9WG46-F1
#
_entry.id   AF-A0A7X9WG46-F1
#
_cell.length_a   1.000
_cell.length_b   1.000
_cell.length_c   1.000
_cell.angle_alpha   90.00
_cell.angle_beta   90.00
_cell.angle_gamma   90.00
#
_symmetry.space_group_name_H-M   'P 1'
#
loop_
_entity.id
_entity.type
_entity.pdbx_description
1 polymer ?
#
loop_
_entity_poly.entity_id
_entity_poly.type
_entity_poly.pdbx_seq_one_letter_code
_entity_poly.pdbx_strand_id
1 'polypeptide(L)'
;MDKKTFKEKVQKQLWFLNKKEKEQLNKKLSQLDSEDNVDFNKPIQFSNRYLKNHIYEHKSTTSGKTFILLFSIVVTYALLLGLFLTGLITSLTSVHYFINPKVELSSLLVIIILIAAICIMILSLYLIKIITALFTKKLLELKFNKR
;
A
#
# COMPACT_ATOMS: atom_id res chain seq x y z
N MET A 1 -5.86 -1.98 -28.24
CA MET A 1 -6.24 -2.64 -26.97
C MET A 1 -7.68 -2.27 -26.67
N ASP A 2 -8.52 -3.18 -26.16
CA ASP A 2 -9.92 -2.86 -25.85
C ASP A 2 -10.05 -1.83 -24.72
N LYS A 3 -11.12 -1.02 -24.74
CA LYS A 3 -11.41 0.02 -23.74
C LYS A 3 -11.50 -0.56 -22.32
N LYS A 4 -12.05 -1.76 -22.16
CA LYS A 4 -12.13 -2.46 -20.87
C LYS A 4 -10.74 -2.86 -20.37
N THR A 5 -9.92 -3.47 -21.23
CA THR A 5 -8.53 -3.85 -20.90
C THR A 5 -7.68 -2.62 -20.56
N PHE A 6 -7.90 -1.49 -21.23
CA PHE A 6 -7.26 -0.21 -20.92
C PHE A 6 -7.63 0.30 -19.53
N LYS A 7 -8.93 0.34 -19.20
CA LYS A 7 -9.40 0.78 -17.88
C LYS A 7 -8.81 -0.07 -16.76
N GLU A 8 -8.82 -1.40 -16.92
CA GLU A 8 -8.25 -2.32 -15.94
C GLU A 8 -6.75 -2.09 -15.74
N LYS A 9 -5.97 -1.88 -16.81
CA LYS A 9 -4.54 -1.58 -16.70
C LYS A 9 -4.27 -0.24 -16.01
N VAL A 10 -5.04 0.81 -16.31
CA VAL A 10 -4.91 2.12 -15.65
C VAL A 10 -5.27 2.04 -14.17
N GLN A 11 -6.38 1.38 -13.83
CA GLN A 11 -6.79 1.17 -12.44
C GLN A 11 -5.76 0.35 -11.65
N LYS A 12 -5.19 -0.69 -12.27
CA LYS A 12 -4.13 -1.51 -11.67
C LYS A 12 -2.87 -0.69 -11.43
N GLN A 13 -2.48 0.20 -12.33
CA GLN A 13 -1.32 1.07 -12.12
C GLN A 13 -1.56 2.11 -11.04
N LEU A 14 -2.78 2.62 -10.91
CA LEU A 14 -3.17 3.65 -9.96
C LEU A 14 -3.82 3.08 -8.68
N TRP A 15 -3.50 1.83 -8.34
CA TRP A 15 -4.10 1.11 -7.21
C TRP A 15 -3.87 1.80 -5.85
N PHE A 16 -2.82 2.60 -5.73
CA PHE A 16 -2.42 3.33 -4.52
C PHE A 16 -3.20 4.64 -4.30
N LEU A 17 -4.05 5.06 -5.24
CA LEU A 17 -4.91 6.23 -5.07
C LEU A 17 -5.91 6.06 -3.92
N ASN A 18 -6.22 7.16 -3.23
CA ASN A 18 -7.23 7.16 -2.17
C ASN A 18 -8.66 7.01 -2.74
N LYS A 19 -9.66 6.73 -1.91
CA LYS A 19 -11.06 6.48 -2.33
C LYS A 19 -11.62 7.59 -3.23
N LYS A 20 -11.47 8.87 -2.81
CA LYS A 20 -11.92 10.04 -3.59
C LYS A 20 -11.21 10.16 -4.95
N GLU A 21 -9.90 9.92 -4.98
CA GLU A 21 -9.07 9.99 -6.19
C GLU A 21 -9.42 8.85 -7.16
N LYS A 22 -9.73 7.65 -6.64
CA LYS A 22 -10.24 6.52 -7.44
C LYS A 22 -11.60 6.81 -8.06
N GLU A 23 -12.51 7.45 -7.31
CA GLU A 23 -13.80 7.86 -7.84
C GLU A 23 -13.64 8.89 -8.98
N GLN A 24 -12.74 9.85 -8.83
CA GLN A 24 -12.42 10.82 -9.89
C GLN A 24 -11.78 10.15 -11.11
N LEU A 25 -10.83 9.23 -10.91
CA LEU A 25 -10.23 8.45 -11.99
C LEU A 25 -11.29 7.64 -12.74
N ASN A 26 -12.19 6.98 -12.02
CA ASN A 26 -13.24 6.16 -12.62
C ASN A 26 -14.23 7.01 -13.41
N LYS A 27 -14.63 8.18 -12.91
CA LYS A 27 -15.45 9.13 -13.68
C LYS A 27 -14.75 9.53 -14.99
N LYS A 28 -13.47 9.88 -14.92
CA LYS A 28 -12.68 10.27 -16.10
C LYS A 28 -12.52 9.12 -17.10
N LEU A 29 -12.25 7.91 -16.62
CA LEU A 29 -12.17 6.72 -17.47
C LEU A 29 -13.53 6.35 -18.10
N SER A 30 -14.64 6.60 -17.41
CA SER A 30 -15.98 6.38 -17.93
C SER A 30 -16.39 7.41 -19.00
N GLN A 31 -15.88 8.64 -18.89
CA GLN A 31 -16.13 9.75 -19.83
C GLN A 31 -15.18 9.76 -21.04
N LEU A 32 -14.15 8.92 -21.09
CA LEU A 32 -13.30 8.77 -22.29
C LEU A 32 -14.16 8.24 -23.44
N ASP A 33 -14.55 9.10 -24.38
CA ASP A 33 -15.16 8.70 -25.65
C ASP A 33 -14.12 8.67 -26.77
N SER A 34 -14.47 8.06 -27.90
CA SER A 34 -13.57 7.85 -29.05
C SER A 34 -13.03 9.15 -29.68
N GLU A 35 -13.55 10.31 -29.28
CA GLU A 35 -13.08 11.64 -29.69
C GLU A 35 -11.91 12.17 -28.85
N ASP A 36 -11.70 11.62 -27.64
CA ASP A 36 -10.51 11.94 -26.87
C ASP A 36 -9.31 11.27 -27.55
N ASN A 37 -8.32 12.08 -27.92
CA ASN A 37 -7.05 11.71 -28.58
C ASN A 37 -6.14 10.87 -27.63
N VAL A 38 -6.72 9.86 -26.98
CA VAL A 38 -6.10 8.99 -26.00
C VAL A 38 -5.62 7.73 -26.71
N ASP A 39 -4.32 7.54 -26.68
CA ASP A 39 -3.70 6.30 -27.14
C ASP A 39 -4.03 5.16 -26.15
N PHE A 40 -5.09 4.40 -26.47
CA PHE A 40 -5.52 3.23 -25.69
C PHE A 40 -4.48 2.11 -25.64
N ASN A 41 -3.40 2.18 -26.43
CA ASN A 41 -2.28 1.23 -26.33
C ASN A 41 -1.23 1.68 -25.30
N LYS A 42 -1.33 2.90 -24.73
CA LYS A 42 -0.35 3.46 -23.77
C LYS A 42 -0.98 3.81 -22.40
N PRO A 43 -1.49 2.83 -21.63
CA PRO A 43 -2.09 3.05 -20.31
C PRO A 43 -1.11 3.68 -19.30
N ILE A 44 0.18 3.40 -19.45
CA ILE A 44 1.23 3.97 -18.58
C ILE A 44 1.39 5.46 -18.79
N GLN A 45 1.39 5.90 -20.05
CA GLN A 45 1.52 7.31 -20.39
C GLN A 45 0.29 8.10 -19.91
N PHE A 46 -0.91 7.53 -20.08
CA PHE A 46 -2.14 8.11 -19.53
C PHE A 46 -2.07 8.26 -18.01
N SER A 47 -1.71 7.18 -17.29
CA SER A 47 -1.61 7.18 -15.83
C SER A 47 -0.63 8.24 -15.33
N ASN A 48 0.55 8.36 -15.97
CA ASN A 48 1.55 9.35 -15.62
C ASN A 48 1.07 10.78 -15.89
N ARG A 49 0.39 11.03 -17.02
CA ARG A 49 -0.17 12.35 -17.35
C ARG A 49 -1.29 12.75 -16.39
N TYR A 50 -2.15 11.79 -16.02
CA TYR A 50 -3.21 11.99 -15.02
C TYR A 50 -2.62 12.37 -13.66
N LEU A 51 -1.66 11.60 -13.17
CA LEU A 51 -0.96 11.86 -11.90
C LEU A 51 -0.31 13.25 -11.88
N LYS A 52 0.43 13.60 -12.94
CA LYS A 52 1.11 14.90 -13.03
C LYS A 52 0.13 16.07 -13.00
N ASN A 53 -0.98 15.97 -13.75
CA ASN A 53 -1.90 17.09 -13.95
C ASN A 53 -2.99 17.21 -12.87
N HIS A 54 -3.32 16.13 -12.15
CA HIS A 54 -4.48 16.12 -11.23
C HIS A 54 -4.11 15.79 -9.78
N ILE A 55 -2.92 15.22 -9.53
CA ILE A 55 -2.52 14.75 -8.19
C ILE A 55 -1.27 15.46 -7.67
N TYR A 56 -0.28 15.74 -8.52
CA TYR A 56 1.04 16.26 -8.12
C TYR A 56 1.32 17.70 -8.56
N GLU A 57 0.30 18.48 -8.87
CA GLU A 57 0.47 19.85 -9.37
C GLU A 57 1.29 20.70 -8.38
N HIS A 58 2.46 21.17 -8.85
CA HIS A 58 3.38 22.14 -8.23
C HIS A 58 3.69 21.97 -6.73
N LYS A 59 4.45 20.94 -6.34
CA LYS A 59 5.13 20.90 -5.04
C LYS A 59 6.62 20.77 -5.20
N SER A 60 7.41 21.85 -5.11
CA SER A 60 8.88 21.80 -5.16
C SER A 60 9.47 20.90 -4.05
N THR A 61 10.28 19.91 -4.42
CA THR A 61 10.88 18.93 -3.50
C THR A 61 12.38 19.13 -3.39
N THR A 62 12.87 19.51 -2.21
CA THR A 62 14.30 19.64 -1.88
C THR A 62 14.95 18.27 -1.64
N SER A 63 16.16 18.05 -2.13
CA SER A 63 16.90 16.76 -2.07
C SER A 63 17.01 16.14 -0.67
N GLY A 64 17.13 16.93 0.39
CA GLY A 64 17.16 16.41 1.77
C GLY A 64 15.87 15.69 2.19
N LYS A 65 14.71 16.11 1.66
CA LYS A 65 13.42 15.47 1.93
C LYS A 65 13.33 14.08 1.30
N THR A 66 14.05 13.84 0.19
CA THR A 66 14.11 12.53 -0.49
C THR A 66 14.85 11.50 0.34
N PHE A 67 16.00 11.85 0.92
CA PHE A 67 16.78 10.92 1.74
C PHE A 67 16.00 10.51 3.00
N ILE A 68 15.39 11.49 3.69
CA ILE A 68 14.54 11.25 4.85
C ILE A 68 13.34 10.35 4.48
N LEU A 69 12.73 10.55 3.30
CA LEU A 69 11.65 9.69 2.83
C LEU A 69 12.12 8.24 2.66
N LEU A 70 13.23 8.04 1.93
CA LEU A 70 13.76 6.69 1.67
C LEU A 70 14.14 5.98 2.97
N PHE A 71 14.81 6.68 3.88
CA PHE A 71 15.14 6.14 5.19
C PHE A 71 13.88 5.77 5.99
N SER A 72 12.88 6.65 6.02
CA SER A 72 11.60 6.41 6.69
C SER A 72 10.86 5.19 6.12
N ILE A 73 10.92 4.97 4.80
CA ILE A 73 10.35 3.78 4.15
C ILE A 73 10.98 2.51 4.72
N VAL A 74 12.31 2.44 4.72
CA VAL A 74 13.05 1.26 5.21
C VAL A 74 12.73 0.98 6.67
N VAL A 75 12.82 2.00 7.52
CA VAL A 75 12.55 1.88 8.97
C VAL A 75 11.12 1.43 9.21
N THR A 76 10.14 2.01 8.52
CA THR A 76 8.72 1.66 8.71
C THR A 76 8.45 0.21 8.30
N TYR A 77 9.02 -0.27 7.19
CA TYR A 77 8.87 -1.66 6.79
C TYR A 77 9.55 -2.63 7.76
N ALA A 78 10.74 -2.29 8.27
CA ALA A 78 11.41 -3.10 9.29
C ALA A 78 10.54 -3.24 10.55
N LEU A 79 9.91 -2.15 11.00
CA LEU A 79 8.99 -2.17 12.15
C LEU A 79 7.73 -3.00 11.88
N LEU A 80 7.10 -2.85 10.70
CA LEU A 80 5.92 -3.64 10.33
C LEU A 80 6.21 -5.13 10.21
N LEU A 81 7.36 -5.48 9.62
CA LEU A 81 7.84 -6.86 9.57
C LEU A 81 8.11 -7.40 10.97
N GLY A 82 8.74 -6.61 11.84
CA GLY A 82 8.93 -6.94 13.25
C GLY A 82 7.60 -7.25 13.94
N LEU A 83 6.60 -6.37 13.80
CA LEU A 83 5.26 -6.55 14.36
C LEU A 83 4.58 -7.83 13.85
N PHE A 84 4.69 -8.11 12.55
CA PHE A 84 4.14 -9.32 11.95
C PHE A 84 4.83 -10.58 12.49
N LEU A 85 6.17 -10.56 12.57
CA LEU A 85 6.97 -11.65 13.13
C LEU A 85 6.66 -11.89 14.61
N THR A 86 6.46 -10.83 15.41
CA THR A 86 6.01 -10.98 16.79
C THR A 86 4.69 -11.73 16.85
N GLY A 87 3.70 -11.38 16.02
CA GLY A 87 2.44 -12.12 15.94
C GLY A 87 2.64 -13.60 15.56
N LEU A 88 3.51 -13.90 14.60
CA LEU A 88 3.83 -15.27 14.21
C LEU A 88 4.49 -16.07 15.33
N ILE A 89 5.54 -15.52 15.95
CA ILE A 89 6.30 -16.18 17.01
C ILE A 89 5.39 -16.40 18.21
N THR A 90 4.63 -15.40 18.64
CA THR A 90 3.69 -15.52 19.76
C THR A 90 2.60 -16.58 19.49
N SER A 91 2.07 -16.64 18.27
CA SER A 91 1.12 -17.69 17.86
C SER A 91 1.76 -19.08 17.97
N LEU A 92 2.96 -19.25 17.40
CA LEU A 92 3.69 -20.52 17.44
C LEU A 92 4.04 -20.94 18.88
N THR A 93 4.50 -20.02 19.70
CA THR A 93 4.78 -20.26 21.13
C THR A 93 3.51 -20.65 21.89
N SER A 94 2.37 -20.03 21.59
CA SER A 94 1.09 -20.39 22.21
C SER A 94 0.65 -21.80 21.83
N VAL A 95 0.81 -22.19 20.56
CA VAL A 95 0.55 -23.58 20.11
C VAL A 95 1.50 -24.57 20.80
N HIS A 96 2.80 -24.24 20.84
CA HIS A 96 3.79 -25.09 21.51
C HIS A 96 3.50 -25.24 23.01
N TYR A 97 2.96 -24.21 23.65
CA TYR A 97 2.56 -24.27 25.05
C TYR A 97 1.47 -25.32 25.30
N PHE A 98 0.51 -25.50 24.39
CA PHE A 98 -0.51 -26.56 24.51
C PHE A 98 0.07 -27.97 24.43
N ILE A 99 1.22 -28.15 23.76
CA ILE A 99 1.88 -29.45 23.61
C ILE A 99 2.76 -29.74 24.82
N ASN A 100 3.59 -28.76 25.22
CA ASN A 100 4.55 -28.91 26.30
C ASN A 100 4.47 -27.68 27.23
N PRO A 101 3.55 -27.68 28.21
CA PRO A 101 3.41 -26.56 29.14
C PRO A 101 4.66 -26.50 30.04
N LYS A 102 5.42 -25.41 29.92
CA LYS A 102 6.64 -25.16 30.73
C LYS A 102 6.39 -24.28 31.97
N VAL A 103 5.25 -23.61 32.02
CA VAL A 103 4.85 -22.68 33.08
C VAL A 103 3.37 -22.90 33.37
N GLU A 104 2.90 -22.65 34.58
CA GLU A 104 1.48 -22.78 34.94
C GLU A 104 0.68 -21.55 34.49
N LEU A 105 0.50 -21.38 33.18
CA LEU A 105 -0.46 -20.41 32.64
C LEU A 105 -1.82 -21.09 32.43
N SER A 106 -2.89 -20.37 32.77
CA SER A 106 -4.24 -20.82 32.48
C SER A 106 -4.42 -21.02 30.97
N SER A 107 -4.94 -22.18 30.57
CA SER A 107 -5.19 -22.51 29.16
C SER A 107 -6.07 -21.47 28.46
N LEU A 108 -7.01 -20.86 29.19
CA LEU A 108 -7.87 -19.80 28.67
C LEU A 108 -7.06 -18.57 28.26
N LEU A 109 -6.07 -18.19 29.07
CA LEU A 109 -5.19 -17.05 28.80
C LEU A 109 -4.37 -17.30 27.53
N VAL A 110 -3.88 -18.52 27.33
CA VAL A 110 -3.11 -18.90 26.13
C VAL A 110 -3.97 -18.86 24.86
N ILE A 111 -5.25 -19.25 24.94
CA ILE A 111 -6.20 -19.10 23.82
C ILE A 111 -6.38 -17.61 23.47
N ILE A 112 -6.53 -16.73 24.47
CA ILE A 112 -6.66 -15.28 24.24
C ILE A 112 -5.39 -14.73 23.59
N ILE A 113 -4.20 -15.12 24.06
CA ILE A 113 -2.93 -14.71 23.46
C ILE A 113 -2.84 -15.15 22.00
N LEU A 114 -3.25 -16.39 21.70
CA LEU A 114 -3.25 -16.91 20.33
C LEU A 114 -4.17 -16.08 19.41
N ILE A 115 -5.39 -15.78 19.85
CA ILE A 115 -6.33 -14.94 19.09
C ILE A 115 -5.75 -13.54 18.89
N ALA A 116 -5.20 -12.92 19.95
CA ALA A 116 -4.58 -11.61 19.87
C ALA A 116 -3.41 -11.58 18.89
N ALA A 117 -2.57 -12.62 18.89
CA ALA A 117 -1.44 -12.76 17.97
C ALA A 117 -1.91 -12.83 16.50
N ILE A 118 -3.00 -13.57 16.23
CA ILE A 118 -3.62 -13.63 14.90
C ILE A 118 -4.17 -12.26 14.49
N CYS A 119 -4.86 -11.55 15.40
CA CYS A 119 -5.34 -10.19 15.14
C CYS A 119 -4.18 -9.22 14.82
N ILE A 120 -3.06 -9.29 15.55
CA ILE A 120 -1.87 -8.48 15.29
C ILE A 120 -1.30 -8.76 13.90
N MET A 121 -1.23 -10.03 13.47
CA MET A 121 -0.78 -10.38 12.13
C MET A 121 -1.67 -9.78 11.04
N ILE A 122 -2.99 -9.93 11.17
CA ILE A 122 -3.97 -9.38 10.21
C ILE A 122 -3.86 -7.86 10.15
N LEU A 123 -3.77 -7.20 11.32
CA LEU A 123 -3.62 -5.76 11.42
C LEU A 123 -2.32 -5.28 10.77
N SER A 124 -1.21 -5.99 10.98
CA SER A 124 0.07 -5.67 10.33
C SER A 124 -0.01 -5.74 8.81
N LEU A 125 -0.63 -6.80 8.25
CA LEU A 125 -0.85 -6.92 6.81
C LEU A 125 -1.71 -5.77 6.25
N TYR A 126 -2.74 -5.36 7.00
CA TYR A 126 -3.58 -4.22 6.64
C TYR A 126 -2.79 -2.90 6.63
N LEU A 127 -1.97 -2.66 7.66
CA LEU A 127 -1.09 -1.50 7.76
C LEU A 127 -0.06 -1.46 6.63
N ILE A 128 0.55 -2.61 6.30
CA ILE A 128 1.49 -2.74 5.17
C ILE A 128 0.83 -2.25 3.88
N LYS A 129 -0.42 -2.65 3.60
CA LYS A 129 -1.14 -2.21 2.39
C LYS A 129 -1.31 -0.70 2.34
N ILE A 130 -1.73 -0.07 3.44
CA ILE A 130 -1.95 1.38 3.52
C ILE A 130 -0.62 2.13 3.36
N ILE A 131 0.40 1.72 4.12
CA ILE A 131 1.69 2.37 4.14
C ILE A 131 2.39 2.26 2.78
N THR A 132 2.27 1.10 2.12
CA THR A 132 2.78 0.91 0.75
C THR A 132 2.11 1.88 -0.22
N ALA A 133 0.79 2.11 -0.12
CA ALA A 133 0.10 3.06 -0.97
C ALA A 133 0.57 4.50 -0.74
N LEU A 134 0.73 4.90 0.53
CA LEU A 134 1.24 6.23 0.91
C LEU A 134 2.67 6.46 0.39
N PHE A 135 3.57 5.49 0.58
CA PHE A 135 4.95 5.60 0.12
C PHE A 135 5.05 5.57 -1.40
N THR A 136 4.26 4.74 -2.09
CA THR A 136 4.20 4.75 -3.56
C THR A 136 3.80 6.12 -4.08
N LYS A 137 2.79 6.76 -3.46
CA LYS A 137 2.37 8.12 -3.83
C LYS A 137 3.49 9.13 -3.63
N LYS A 138 4.15 9.13 -2.47
CA LYS A 138 5.27 10.04 -2.20
C LYS A 138 6.48 9.81 -3.11
N LEU A 139 6.79 8.56 -3.46
CA LEU A 139 7.87 8.23 -4.40
C LEU A 139 7.57 8.74 -5.81
N LEU A 140 6.32 8.61 -6.27
CA LEU A 140 5.90 9.14 -7.57
C LEU A 140 5.90 10.66 -7.58
N GLU A 141 5.44 11.31 -6.51
CA GLU A 141 5.54 12.76 -6.33
C GLU A 141 7.00 13.23 -6.50
N LEU A 142 7.94 12.58 -5.82
CA LEU A 142 9.37 12.86 -5.98
C LEU A 142 9.84 12.65 -7.42
N LYS A 143 9.45 11.54 -8.05
CA LYS A 143 9.86 11.22 -9.44
C LYS A 143 9.38 12.29 -10.43
N PHE A 144 8.15 12.77 -10.30
CA PHE A 144 7.58 13.76 -11.22
C PHE A 144 8.12 15.17 -11.02
N ASN A 145 8.68 15.45 -9.84
CA ASN A 145 9.11 16.78 -9.45
C ASN A 145 10.62 16.93 -9.27
N LYS A 146 11.38 15.86 -9.50
CA LYS A 146 12.83 15.92 -9.70
C LYS A 146 13.08 16.62 -11.05
N ARG A 147 13.51 17.89 -11.01
CA ARG A 147 14.06 18.59 -12.18
C ARG A 147 15.43 17.99 -12.53
#